data_AF-A0AAR5PBX4-F1
#
_entry.id   AF-A0AAR5PBX4-F1
#
_cell.length_a   1.000
_cell.length_b   1.000
_cell.length_c   1.000
_cell.angle_alpha   90.00
_cell.angle_beta   90.00
_cell.angle_gamma   90.00
#
_symmetry.space_group_name_H-M   'P 1'
#
loop_
_entity.id
_entity.type
_entity.pdbx_description
1 polymer ?
#
loop_
_entity_poly.entity_id
_entity_poly.type
_entity_poly.pdbx_seq_one_letter_code
_entity_poly.pdbx_strand_id
1 'polypeptide(L)'
;MEDVTQSLFDRKCQQESEAKCNRPSGQPYNRTTKLLVGGLLFMLLIMTLIFPFFLFSLSSTVGIATLPHKLELAIYMGRSQQIFEAYVTRSDLIQLSDEDYLNISATFDNIEAADTIFDAFKVEDIVVVKWSPHSMTTWDISPGSKEELLEDLENEDPFTFRLEIQYTHVGHGGQQSNRVFAQTSDLAPLPNAERQNLIDIVKAKTDTSTLLLLPLIFPKFLKIDKEGRPEVLSMMEHIEVTRIIHDKNQSLDGADDDDVPPDPNKLRNLLLTLRRSKAAWWQLSEECTILDDNYVYYLTNLAHNDCDFLVLYLF
;
A
#
# COMPACT_ATOMS: atom_id res chain seq x y z
N MET A 1 -58.48 31.37 9.93
CA MET A 1 -58.92 32.78 9.81
C MET A 1 -57.72 33.70 9.51
N GLU A 2 -56.53 33.36 10.00
CA GLU A 2 -55.30 34.17 9.87
C GLU A 2 -54.74 34.26 8.43
N ASP A 3 -54.70 33.17 7.66
CA ASP A 3 -54.23 33.20 6.24
C ASP A 3 -55.06 34.13 5.35
N VAL A 4 -56.38 34.18 5.60
CA VAL A 4 -57.30 35.08 4.88
C VAL A 4 -57.02 36.53 5.26
N THR A 5 -56.70 36.81 6.52
CA THR A 5 -56.35 38.16 6.96
C THR A 5 -54.97 38.61 6.46
N GLN A 6 -53.98 37.71 6.37
CA GLN A 6 -52.64 38.01 5.83
C GLN A 6 -52.71 38.33 4.33
N SER A 7 -53.38 37.49 3.54
CA SER A 7 -53.54 37.74 2.10
C SER A 7 -54.33 39.02 1.79
N LEU A 8 -55.34 39.36 2.60
CA LEU A 8 -56.04 40.65 2.51
C LEU A 8 -55.14 41.84 2.86
N PHE A 9 -54.27 41.68 3.86
CA PHE A 9 -53.32 42.70 4.27
C PHE A 9 -52.26 42.95 3.19
N ASP A 10 -51.68 41.90 2.60
CA ASP A 10 -50.70 41.99 1.51
C ASP A 10 -51.29 42.73 0.30
N ARG A 11 -52.54 42.42 -0.07
CA ARG A 11 -53.25 43.12 -1.14
C ARG A 11 -53.43 44.61 -0.84
N LYS A 12 -53.81 44.97 0.39
CA LYS A 12 -53.92 46.38 0.78
C LYS A 12 -52.56 47.09 0.74
N CYS A 13 -51.51 46.43 1.22
CA CYS A 13 -50.15 46.97 1.19
C CYS A 13 -49.67 47.21 -0.25
N GLN A 14 -49.97 46.28 -1.17
CA GLN A 14 -49.66 46.45 -2.60
C GLN A 14 -50.41 47.65 -3.20
N GLN A 15 -51.70 47.80 -2.91
CA GLN A 15 -52.49 48.95 -3.39
C GLN A 15 -51.96 50.28 -2.85
N GLU A 16 -51.58 50.35 -1.57
CA GLU A 16 -50.97 51.55 -0.99
C GLU A 16 -49.58 51.85 -1.59
N SER A 17 -48.78 50.82 -1.85
CA SER A 17 -47.47 50.95 -2.49
C SER A 17 -47.58 51.47 -3.92
N GLU A 18 -48.54 50.94 -4.69
CA GLU A 18 -48.83 51.38 -6.05
C GLU A 18 -49.34 52.83 -6.06
N ALA A 19 -50.21 53.21 -5.11
CA ALA A 19 -50.71 54.57 -4.95
C ALA A 19 -49.60 55.59 -4.62
N LYS A 20 -48.63 55.22 -3.77
CA LYS A 20 -47.48 56.08 -3.43
C LYS A 20 -46.49 56.25 -4.60
N CYS A 21 -46.42 55.27 -5.50
CA CYS A 21 -45.43 55.27 -6.59
C CYS A 21 -45.83 56.12 -7.82
N ASN A 22 -47.00 56.77 -7.86
CA ASN A 22 -47.46 57.70 -8.93
C ASN A 22 -46.98 57.33 -10.35
N ARG A 23 -47.16 56.08 -10.78
CA ARG A 23 -46.77 55.64 -12.12
C ARG A 23 -47.90 55.95 -13.11
N PRO A 24 -47.66 56.71 -14.20
CA PRO A 24 -48.68 56.95 -15.21
C PRO A 24 -49.00 55.65 -15.96
N SER A 25 -50.29 55.35 -16.09
CA SER A 25 -50.78 54.15 -16.80
C SER A 25 -50.29 54.13 -18.26
N GLY A 26 -49.68 53.02 -18.69
CA GLY A 26 -49.25 52.79 -20.07
C GLY A 26 -47.77 53.07 -20.39
N GLN A 27 -46.95 53.46 -19.41
CA GLN A 27 -45.50 53.59 -19.63
C GLN A 27 -44.76 52.25 -19.52
N PRO A 28 -43.79 51.95 -20.42
CA PRO A 28 -43.00 50.73 -20.36
C PRO A 28 -42.05 50.78 -19.15
N TYR A 29 -41.96 49.67 -18.43
CA TYR A 29 -40.99 49.52 -17.34
C TYR A 29 -39.55 49.65 -17.84
N ASN A 30 -38.70 50.31 -17.06
CA ASN A 30 -37.29 50.52 -17.37
C ASN A 30 -36.60 49.20 -17.73
N ARG A 31 -35.95 49.19 -18.91
CA ARG A 31 -35.24 48.01 -19.43
C ARG A 31 -34.17 47.51 -18.46
N THR A 32 -33.48 48.42 -17.78
CA THR A 32 -32.45 48.12 -16.77
C THR A 32 -33.03 47.35 -15.59
N THR A 33 -34.17 47.77 -15.06
CA THR A 33 -34.78 47.11 -13.90
C THR A 33 -35.36 45.75 -14.27
N LYS A 34 -35.89 45.57 -15.50
CA LYS A 34 -36.28 44.25 -16.04
C LYS A 34 -35.10 43.29 -16.11
N LEU A 35 -33.96 43.76 -16.62
CA LEU A 35 -32.76 42.96 -16.77
C LEU A 35 -32.13 42.62 -15.41
N LEU A 36 -32.18 43.54 -14.44
CA LEU A 36 -31.66 43.31 -13.10
C LEU A 36 -32.49 42.25 -12.35
N VAL A 37 -33.82 42.37 -12.35
CA VAL A 37 -34.69 41.40 -11.67
C VAL A 37 -34.58 40.02 -12.33
N GLY A 38 -34.64 39.97 -13.67
CA GLY A 38 -34.48 38.71 -14.40
C GLY A 38 -33.08 38.11 -14.25
N GLY A 39 -32.04 38.95 -14.29
CA GLY A 39 -30.65 38.53 -14.14
C GLY A 39 -30.34 38.03 -12.73
N LEU A 40 -30.90 38.66 -11.69
CA LEU A 40 -30.75 38.19 -10.31
C LEU A 40 -31.44 36.84 -10.10
N LEU A 41 -32.65 36.66 -10.64
CA LEU A 41 -33.35 35.36 -10.59
C LEU A 41 -32.58 34.28 -11.35
N PHE A 42 -32.07 34.61 -12.53
CA PHE A 42 -31.27 33.69 -13.35
C PHE A 42 -29.94 33.32 -12.67
N MET A 43 -29.25 34.29 -12.07
CA MET A 43 -28.03 34.06 -11.31
C MET A 43 -28.28 33.19 -10.09
N LEU A 44 -29.33 33.46 -9.31
CA LEU A 44 -29.70 32.63 -8.16
C LEU A 44 -29.98 31.18 -8.58
N LEU A 45 -30.69 30.98 -9.69
CA LEU A 45 -30.96 29.65 -10.23
C LEU A 45 -29.65 28.92 -10.59
N ILE A 46 -28.73 29.58 -11.30
CA ILE A 46 -27.42 29.03 -11.61
C ILE A 46 -26.66 28.70 -10.32
N MET A 47 -26.66 29.61 -9.34
CA MET A 47 -25.97 29.42 -8.08
C MET A 47 -26.51 28.20 -7.34
N THR A 48 -27.84 28.00 -7.24
CA THR A 48 -28.41 26.81 -6.59
C THR A 48 -28.01 25.51 -7.29
N LEU A 49 -27.77 25.53 -8.60
CA LEU A 49 -27.29 24.36 -9.34
C LEU A 49 -25.78 24.12 -9.18
N ILE A 50 -24.94 25.16 -9.26
CA ILE A 50 -23.48 25.01 -9.27
C ILE A 50 -22.88 25.01 -7.86
N PHE A 51 -23.46 25.75 -6.91
CA PHE A 51 -23.00 25.80 -5.52
C PHE A 51 -22.85 24.44 -4.84
N PRO A 52 -23.78 23.46 -4.97
CA PRO A 52 -23.57 22.13 -4.39
C PRO A 52 -22.35 21.42 -4.98
N PHE A 53 -22.04 21.60 -6.27
CA PHE A 53 -20.83 21.04 -6.88
C PHE A 53 -19.55 21.74 -6.37
N PHE A 54 -19.58 23.06 -6.18
CA PHE A 54 -18.48 23.78 -5.55
C PHE A 54 -18.19 23.29 -4.13
N LEU A 55 -19.23 23.08 -3.32
CA LEU A 55 -19.07 22.53 -1.97
C LEU A 55 -18.51 21.12 -1.98
N PHE A 56 -18.98 20.25 -2.89
CA PHE A 56 -18.45 18.90 -3.04
C PHE A 56 -16.96 18.90 -3.43
N SER A 57 -16.57 19.79 -4.34
CA SER A 57 -15.17 19.98 -4.72
C SER A 57 -14.30 20.44 -3.55
N LEU A 58 -14.82 21.32 -2.67
CA LEU A 58 -14.09 21.79 -1.49
C LEU A 58 -13.94 20.69 -0.43
N SER A 59 -14.98 19.87 -0.24
CA SER A 59 -15.00 18.81 0.77
C SER A 59 -13.97 17.70 0.56
N SER A 60 -13.40 17.58 -0.65
CA SER A 60 -12.44 16.51 -0.98
C SER A 60 -10.97 16.87 -0.67
N THR A 61 -10.70 18.02 -0.02
CA THR A 61 -9.37 18.66 -0.11
C THR A 61 -8.49 18.61 1.13
N VAL A 62 -8.76 17.77 2.13
CA VAL A 62 -7.82 17.60 3.26
C VAL A 62 -7.70 16.13 3.67
N GLY A 63 -7.00 15.36 2.85
CA GLY A 63 -6.43 14.09 3.31
C GLY A 63 -5.20 14.38 4.17
N ILE A 64 -5.14 13.82 5.37
CA ILE A 64 -3.93 13.85 6.22
C ILE A 64 -3.28 12.49 6.04
N ALA A 65 -1.97 12.45 5.79
CA ALA A 65 -1.20 11.22 5.69
C ALA A 65 -1.32 10.40 6.99
N THR A 66 -1.76 9.14 6.86
CA THR A 66 -1.95 8.23 8.01
C THR A 66 -0.88 7.15 8.01
N LEU A 67 0.17 7.36 8.80
CA LEU A 67 1.24 6.39 8.97
C LEU A 67 0.88 5.35 10.04
N PRO A 68 1.25 4.07 9.85
CA PRO A 68 1.03 3.04 10.86
C PRO A 68 1.84 3.33 12.13
N HIS A 69 1.27 2.99 13.29
CA HIS A 69 1.95 3.25 14.57
C HIS A 69 3.09 2.26 14.85
N LYS A 70 2.87 1.00 14.49
CA LYS A 70 3.80 -0.13 14.62
C LYS A 70 3.65 -1.01 13.39
N LEU A 71 4.77 -1.47 12.86
CA LEU A 71 4.88 -2.47 11.79
C LEU A 71 5.68 -3.64 12.33
N GLU A 72 5.08 -4.82 12.35
CA GLU A 72 5.69 -6.05 12.86
C GLU A 72 5.80 -7.06 11.74
N LEU A 73 7.03 -7.49 11.47
CA LEU A 73 7.38 -8.49 10.49
C LEU A 73 7.63 -9.82 11.20
N ALA A 74 6.89 -10.85 10.81
CA ALA A 74 7.07 -12.21 11.27
C ALA A 74 7.26 -13.14 10.08
N ILE A 75 8.17 -14.11 10.21
CA ILE A 75 8.28 -15.23 9.26
C ILE A 75 8.00 -16.52 10.00
N TYR A 76 7.10 -17.30 9.41
CA TYR A 76 6.72 -18.63 9.83
C TYR A 76 7.30 -19.66 8.89
N MET A 77 7.74 -20.76 9.47
CA MET A 77 8.30 -21.92 8.80
C MET A 77 7.33 -23.09 9.02
N GLY A 78 6.84 -23.70 7.93
CA GLY A 78 5.85 -24.76 7.98
C GLY A 78 4.52 -24.32 8.60
N ARG A 79 3.87 -25.21 9.35
CA ARG A 79 2.48 -25.03 9.80
C ARG A 79 2.26 -23.93 10.85
N SER A 80 3.26 -23.59 11.68
CA SER A 80 3.07 -22.57 12.73
C SER A 80 4.34 -22.13 13.48
N GLN A 81 5.55 -22.54 13.08
CA GLN A 81 6.75 -22.15 13.81
C GLN A 81 7.21 -20.76 13.38
N GLN A 82 7.08 -19.77 14.27
CA GLN A 82 7.70 -18.46 14.04
C GLN A 82 9.22 -18.58 14.21
N ILE A 83 9.96 -18.14 13.19
CA ILE A 83 11.43 -18.19 13.16
C ILE A 83 12.05 -16.80 13.22
N PHE A 84 11.33 -15.77 12.80
CA PHE A 84 11.83 -14.41 12.74
C PHE A 84 10.77 -13.45 13.27
N GLU A 85 11.23 -12.46 14.04
CA GLU A 85 10.42 -11.35 14.51
C GLU A 85 11.25 -10.06 14.46
N ALA A 86 10.71 -9.04 13.81
CA ALA A 86 11.25 -7.69 13.89
C ALA A 86 10.09 -6.69 13.89
N TYR A 87 10.22 -5.59 14.61
CA TYR A 87 9.24 -4.52 14.56
C TYR A 87 9.91 -3.15 14.42
N VAL A 88 9.17 -2.23 13.84
CA VAL A 88 9.54 -0.83 13.64
C VAL A 88 8.38 0.01 14.16
N THR A 89 8.70 1.06 14.91
CA THR A 89 7.68 1.99 15.43
C THR A 89 7.62 3.26 14.59
N ARG A 90 6.58 4.07 14.76
CA ARG A 90 6.41 5.31 13.99
C ARG A 90 7.61 6.27 14.06
N SER A 91 8.37 6.30 15.16
CA SER A 91 9.56 7.15 15.29
C SER A 91 10.76 6.66 14.47
N ASP A 92 10.76 5.38 14.11
CA ASP A 92 11.84 4.73 13.36
C ASP A 92 11.54 4.72 11.85
N LEU A 93 10.33 5.12 11.44
CA LEU A 93 9.95 5.30 10.05
C LEU A 93 10.71 6.49 9.45
N ILE A 94 11.32 6.26 8.30
CA ILE A 94 12.08 7.29 7.59
C ILE A 94 11.12 7.97 6.62
N GLN A 95 10.83 9.25 6.88
CA GLN A 95 10.11 10.10 5.94
C GLN A 95 11.04 10.48 4.80
N LEU A 96 10.53 10.43 3.58
CA LEU A 96 11.29 10.86 2.41
C LEU A 96 11.44 12.37 2.39
N SER A 97 12.62 12.83 1.95
CA SER A 97 12.79 14.23 1.53
C SER A 97 12.28 14.43 0.10
N ASP A 98 12.07 15.69 -0.29
CA ASP A 98 11.70 16.02 -1.68
C ASP A 98 12.76 15.52 -2.68
N GLU A 99 14.04 15.53 -2.30
CA GLU A 99 15.14 15.00 -3.11
C GLU A 99 15.07 13.47 -3.24
N ASP A 100 14.77 12.77 -2.14
CA ASP A 100 14.59 11.31 -2.15
C ASP A 100 13.39 10.90 -3.01
N TYR A 101 12.28 11.65 -2.94
CA TYR A 101 11.11 11.40 -3.76
C TYR A 101 11.41 11.59 -5.25
N LEU A 102 12.13 12.65 -5.63
CA LEU A 102 12.56 12.88 -7.01
C LEU A 102 13.50 11.77 -7.50
N ASN A 103 14.39 11.25 -6.65
CA ASN A 103 15.24 10.11 -7.00
C ASN A 103 14.41 8.85 -7.25
N ILE A 104 13.44 8.55 -6.38
CA ILE A 104 12.58 7.37 -6.50
C ILE A 104 11.70 7.50 -7.75
N SER A 105 11.04 8.64 -7.96
CA SER A 105 10.19 8.85 -9.15
C SER A 105 11.01 8.71 -10.42
N ALA A 106 12.17 9.37 -10.51
CA ALA A 106 13.06 9.32 -11.68
C ALA A 106 13.56 7.92 -12.01
N THR A 107 13.69 7.05 -10.99
CA THR A 107 14.09 5.64 -11.19
C THR A 107 13.00 4.84 -11.90
N PHE A 108 11.73 5.20 -11.70
CA PHE A 108 10.57 4.47 -12.19
C PHE A 108 9.76 5.22 -13.27
N ASP A 109 10.20 6.39 -13.74
CA ASP A 109 9.57 7.22 -14.79
C ASP A 109 9.24 6.46 -16.09
N ASN A 110 9.88 5.32 -16.36
CA ASN A 110 9.64 4.52 -17.57
C ASN A 110 8.60 3.41 -17.37
N ILE A 111 8.04 3.26 -16.17
CA ILE A 111 7.09 2.19 -15.82
C ILE A 111 5.69 2.81 -15.67
N GLU A 112 4.78 2.44 -16.58
CA GLU A 112 3.40 2.95 -16.59
C GLU A 112 2.66 2.69 -15.26
N ALA A 113 2.93 1.55 -14.63
CA ALA A 113 2.35 1.22 -13.33
C ALA A 113 2.81 2.20 -12.23
N ALA A 114 4.04 2.71 -12.30
CA ALA A 114 4.60 3.60 -11.29
C ALA A 114 4.07 5.03 -11.43
N ASP A 115 3.86 5.52 -12.66
CA ASP A 115 3.27 6.85 -12.92
C ASP A 115 1.94 7.04 -12.17
N THR A 116 1.05 6.04 -12.26
CA THR A 116 -0.25 6.08 -11.58
C THR A 116 -0.15 6.16 -10.05
N ILE A 117 0.94 5.62 -9.48
CA ILE A 117 1.20 5.65 -8.05
C ILE A 117 1.76 7.01 -7.66
N PHE A 118 2.76 7.54 -8.37
CA PHE A 118 3.32 8.86 -8.04
C PHE A 118 2.32 10.01 -8.27
N ASP A 119 1.37 9.86 -9.19
CA ASP A 119 0.25 10.80 -9.34
C ASP A 119 -0.73 10.75 -8.14
N ALA A 120 -0.87 9.59 -7.51
CA ALA A 120 -1.82 9.37 -6.41
C ALA A 120 -1.25 9.73 -5.03
N PHE A 121 0.06 9.57 -4.82
CA PHE A 121 0.72 9.71 -3.53
C PHE A 121 1.73 10.86 -3.51
N LYS A 122 1.72 11.63 -2.41
CA LYS A 122 2.68 12.71 -2.17
C LYS A 122 3.87 12.19 -1.37
N VAL A 123 4.93 13.01 -1.29
CA VAL A 123 6.12 12.74 -0.47
C VAL A 123 5.76 12.37 0.98
N GLU A 124 4.78 13.07 1.56
CA GLU A 124 4.33 12.88 2.95
C GLU A 124 3.61 11.55 3.19
N ASP A 125 3.05 10.94 2.13
CA ASP A 125 2.33 9.68 2.21
C ASP A 125 3.28 8.48 2.14
N ILE A 126 4.49 8.68 1.62
CA ILE A 126 5.46 7.60 1.40
C ILE A 126 6.49 7.56 2.52
N VAL A 127 6.68 6.39 3.10
CA VAL A 127 7.69 6.16 4.14
C VAL A 127 8.52 4.92 3.87
N VAL A 128 9.78 4.98 4.30
CA VAL A 128 10.70 3.85 4.23
C VAL A 128 10.73 3.15 5.58
N VAL A 129 10.44 1.86 5.57
CA VAL A 129 10.49 0.97 6.72
C VAL A 129 11.80 0.19 6.65
N LYS A 130 12.62 0.26 7.70
CA LYS A 130 13.87 -0.50 7.81
C LYS A 130 13.80 -1.44 9.01
N TRP A 131 13.65 -2.74 8.75
CA TRP A 131 13.78 -3.75 9.80
C TRP A 131 15.24 -4.14 10.01
N SER A 132 15.57 -4.45 11.26
CA SER A 132 16.86 -5.07 11.61
C SER A 132 17.03 -6.41 10.86
N PRO A 133 18.21 -6.71 10.31
CA PRO A 133 18.48 -7.98 9.63
C PRO A 133 18.47 -9.17 10.59
N HIS A 134 18.72 -8.96 11.89
CA HIS A 134 18.68 -10.01 12.89
C HIS A 134 17.34 -10.03 13.61
N SER A 135 16.81 -11.24 13.87
CA SER A 135 15.59 -11.43 14.66
C SER A 135 15.75 -10.83 16.06
N MET A 136 14.72 -10.13 16.53
CA MET A 136 14.65 -9.59 17.88
C MET A 136 14.42 -10.69 18.94
N THR A 137 13.90 -11.84 18.50
CA THR A 137 13.72 -13.02 19.35
C THR A 137 14.72 -14.10 19.01
N THR A 138 15.16 -14.83 20.04
CA THR A 138 15.99 -16.02 19.88
C THR A 138 15.13 -17.19 19.43
N TRP A 139 15.67 -18.03 18.55
CA TRP A 139 15.03 -19.26 18.10
C TRP A 139 15.18 -20.36 19.15
N ASP A 140 14.17 -20.48 20.02
CA ASP A 140 14.07 -21.54 21.03
C ASP A 140 12.93 -22.49 20.66
N ILE A 141 13.28 -23.57 19.96
CA ILE A 141 12.32 -24.58 19.49
C ILE A 141 12.29 -25.76 20.48
N SER A 142 11.07 -26.21 20.83
CA SER A 142 10.90 -27.37 21.68
C SER A 142 11.46 -28.64 21.00
N PRO A 143 12.01 -29.62 21.75
CA PRO A 143 12.53 -30.84 21.14
C PRO A 143 11.51 -31.60 20.29
N GLY A 144 10.24 -31.66 20.74
CA GLY A 144 9.16 -32.30 19.98
C GLY A 144 8.80 -31.54 18.70
N SER A 145 8.66 -30.21 18.77
CA SER A 145 8.41 -29.37 17.58
C SER A 145 9.57 -29.42 16.60
N LYS A 146 10.80 -29.62 17.09
CA LYS A 146 11.97 -29.81 16.23
C LYS A 146 11.93 -31.13 15.47
N GLU A 147 11.49 -32.21 16.12
CA GLU A 147 11.32 -33.51 15.47
C GLU A 147 10.21 -33.45 14.41
N GLU A 148 9.07 -32.82 14.73
CA GLU A 148 7.96 -32.58 13.79
C GLU A 148 8.41 -31.75 12.58
N LEU A 149 9.17 -30.66 12.82
CA LEU A 149 9.73 -29.84 11.73
C LEU A 149 10.67 -30.65 10.83
N LEU A 150 11.50 -31.52 11.41
CA LEU A 150 12.39 -32.38 10.62
C LEU A 150 11.62 -33.43 9.82
N GLU A 151 10.56 -34.00 10.39
CA GLU A 151 9.66 -34.93 9.69
C GLU A 151 8.98 -34.23 8.50
N ASP A 152 8.43 -33.03 8.70
CA ASP A 152 7.83 -32.21 7.64
C ASP A 152 8.82 -31.87 6.52
N LEU A 153 10.09 -31.63 6.86
CA LEU A 153 11.15 -31.35 5.90
C LEU A 153 11.62 -32.60 5.15
N GLU A 154 11.59 -33.78 5.77
CA GLU A 154 11.98 -35.05 5.15
C GLU A 154 10.87 -35.65 4.26
N ASN A 155 9.61 -35.23 4.45
CA ASN A 155 8.48 -35.60 3.62
C ASN A 155 8.59 -35.03 2.19
N GLU A 156 7.93 -35.67 1.22
CA GLU A 156 7.91 -35.22 -0.19
C GLU A 156 6.92 -34.06 -0.44
N ASP A 157 6.09 -33.71 0.54
CA ASP A 157 5.09 -32.65 0.44
C ASP A 157 5.73 -31.25 0.30
N PRO A 158 5.07 -30.28 -0.37
CA PRO A 158 5.57 -28.91 -0.46
C PRO A 158 5.70 -28.30 0.94
N PHE A 159 6.82 -27.62 1.17
CA PHE A 159 7.14 -27.02 2.46
C PHE A 159 7.04 -25.50 2.33
N THR A 160 6.22 -24.88 3.17
CA THR A 160 5.84 -23.48 2.97
C THR A 160 6.50 -22.56 4.00
N PHE A 161 6.86 -21.37 3.54
CA PHE A 161 7.23 -20.23 4.37
C PHE A 161 6.16 -19.17 4.25
N ARG A 162 5.78 -18.57 5.37
CA ARG A 162 4.76 -17.53 5.39
C ARG A 162 5.32 -16.28 6.05
N LEU A 163 5.35 -15.19 5.31
CA LEU A 163 5.72 -13.87 5.79
C LEU A 163 4.45 -13.10 6.14
N GLU A 164 4.40 -12.52 7.33
CA GLU A 164 3.32 -11.66 7.77
C GLU A 164 3.87 -10.28 8.16
N ILE A 165 3.23 -9.22 7.67
CA ILE A 165 3.47 -7.84 8.11
C ILE A 165 2.18 -7.36 8.78
N GLN A 166 2.23 -7.23 10.10
CA GLN A 166 1.12 -6.75 10.92
C GLN A 166 1.27 -5.25 11.18
N TYR A 167 0.20 -4.49 11.01
CA TYR A 167 0.20 -3.05 11.22
C TYR A 167 -1.14 -2.53 11.75
N THR A 168 -1.09 -1.38 12.43
CA THR A 168 -2.29 -0.68 12.90
C THR A 168 -2.63 0.45 11.92
N HIS A 169 -3.72 0.28 11.18
CA HIS A 169 -4.29 1.29 10.29
C HIS A 169 -5.12 2.30 11.07
N VAL A 170 -5.10 3.55 10.63
CA VAL A 170 -5.94 4.63 11.18
C VAL A 170 -6.87 5.13 10.08
N GLY A 171 -8.12 4.70 10.14
CA GLY A 171 -9.15 5.05 9.16
C GLY A 171 -9.78 6.43 9.39
N HIS A 172 -10.75 6.77 8.54
CA HIS A 172 -11.47 8.04 8.61
C HIS A 172 -12.13 8.24 9.98
N GLY A 173 -11.92 9.41 10.59
CA GLY A 173 -12.42 9.72 11.94
C GLY A 173 -11.57 9.16 13.09
N GLY A 174 -10.39 8.60 12.81
CA GLY A 174 -9.43 8.14 13.82
C GLY A 174 -9.67 6.71 14.34
N GLN A 175 -10.52 5.93 13.67
CA GLN A 175 -10.76 4.54 14.03
C GLN A 175 -9.51 3.70 13.75
N GLN A 176 -9.03 2.97 14.75
CA GLN A 176 -7.87 2.08 14.61
C GLN A 176 -8.32 0.65 14.30
N SER A 177 -7.65 0.01 13.34
CA SER A 177 -7.84 -1.41 13.04
C SER A 177 -6.51 -2.10 12.81
N ASN A 178 -6.35 -3.31 13.36
CA ASN A 178 -5.19 -4.13 13.09
C ASN A 178 -5.41 -4.89 11.78
N ARG A 179 -4.41 -4.83 10.91
CA ARG A 179 -4.40 -5.41 9.57
C ARG A 179 -3.14 -6.22 9.39
N VAL A 180 -3.20 -7.20 8.50
CA VAL A 180 -2.11 -8.12 8.23
C VAL A 180 -1.98 -8.25 6.72
N PHE A 181 -0.78 -8.03 6.21
CA PHE A 181 -0.36 -8.52 4.91
C PHE A 181 0.29 -9.89 5.11
N ALA A 182 -0.08 -10.88 4.31
CA ALA A 182 0.52 -12.21 4.36
C ALA A 182 0.92 -12.65 2.95
N GLN A 183 2.12 -13.20 2.82
CA GLN A 183 2.62 -13.80 1.59
C GLN A 183 3.22 -15.17 1.91
N THR A 184 2.85 -16.17 1.11
CA THR A 184 3.40 -17.53 1.22
C THR A 184 4.40 -17.76 0.10
N SER A 185 5.46 -18.50 0.40
CA SER A 185 6.47 -18.98 -0.54
C SER A 185 6.66 -20.47 -0.33
N ASP A 186 6.64 -21.23 -1.41
CA ASP A 186 6.73 -22.68 -1.36
C ASP A 186 8.12 -23.15 -1.77
N LEU A 187 8.75 -23.95 -0.93
CA LEU A 187 9.87 -24.79 -1.35
C LEU A 187 9.33 -25.96 -2.15
N ALA A 188 9.85 -26.09 -3.37
CA ALA A 188 9.51 -27.19 -4.26
C ALA A 188 9.65 -28.56 -3.54
N PRO A 189 8.77 -29.53 -3.85
CA PRO A 189 8.88 -30.92 -3.42
C PRO A 189 10.27 -31.52 -3.69
N LEU A 190 10.61 -32.57 -2.96
CA LEU A 190 11.88 -33.29 -3.18
C LEU A 190 11.98 -33.85 -4.62
N PRO A 191 13.19 -33.91 -5.20
CA PRO A 191 14.50 -33.54 -4.64
C PRO A 191 14.81 -32.04 -4.81
N ASN A 192 15.13 -31.36 -3.70
CA ASN A 192 15.52 -29.95 -3.70
C ASN A 192 16.75 -29.74 -2.79
N ALA A 193 17.82 -29.15 -3.34
CA ALA A 193 19.05 -28.83 -2.62
C ALA A 193 18.80 -27.84 -1.46
N GLU A 194 17.89 -26.87 -1.63
CA GLU A 194 17.52 -25.90 -0.59
C GLU A 194 16.87 -26.56 0.61
N ARG A 195 16.04 -27.59 0.38
CA ARG A 195 15.41 -28.37 1.44
C ARG A 195 16.44 -29.18 2.24
N GLN A 196 17.42 -29.79 1.55
CA GLN A 196 18.53 -30.48 2.21
C GLN A 196 19.38 -29.50 3.03
N ASN A 197 19.69 -28.33 2.48
CA ASN A 197 20.38 -27.26 3.19
C ASN A 197 19.64 -26.86 4.48
N LEU A 198 18.31 -26.73 4.41
CA LEU A 198 17.49 -26.40 5.59
C LEU A 198 17.52 -27.51 6.65
N ILE A 199 17.41 -28.78 6.25
CA ILE A 199 17.55 -29.93 7.17
C ILE A 199 18.92 -29.88 7.85
N ASP A 200 19.98 -29.63 7.09
CA ASP A 200 21.34 -29.53 7.60
C ASP A 200 21.49 -28.37 8.59
N ILE A 201 20.91 -27.20 8.31
CA ILE A 201 20.90 -26.03 9.21
C ILE A 201 20.17 -26.34 10.54
N VAL A 202 19.03 -27.04 10.48
CA VAL A 202 18.23 -27.40 11.66
C VAL A 202 18.92 -28.49 12.50
N LYS A 203 19.56 -29.47 11.85
CA LYS A 203 20.32 -30.55 12.50
C LYS A 203 21.67 -30.06 13.05
N ALA A 204 22.30 -29.08 12.40
CA ALA A 204 23.59 -28.55 12.79
C ALA A 204 23.58 -28.02 14.23
N LYS A 205 24.63 -28.36 14.98
CA LYS A 205 24.86 -27.87 16.35
C LYS A 205 25.74 -26.62 16.39
N THR A 206 26.41 -26.30 15.29
CA THR A 206 27.33 -25.17 15.12
C THR A 206 26.81 -24.23 14.06
N ASP A 207 27.37 -23.03 14.02
CA ASP A 207 27.16 -22.08 12.93
C ASP A 207 27.40 -22.76 11.58
N THR A 208 26.42 -22.63 10.69
CA THR A 208 26.53 -23.02 9.29
C THR A 208 26.46 -21.75 8.47
N SER A 209 27.42 -21.54 7.58
CA SER A 209 27.43 -20.42 6.64
C SER A 209 26.52 -20.67 5.43
N THR A 210 25.55 -21.59 5.57
CA THR A 210 24.65 -21.98 4.49
C THR A 210 23.53 -20.94 4.39
N LEU A 211 23.37 -20.38 3.19
CA LEU A 211 22.29 -19.47 2.85
C LEU A 211 21.12 -20.29 2.35
N LEU A 212 19.93 -20.04 2.89
CA LEU A 212 18.68 -20.60 2.37
C LEU A 212 17.97 -19.52 1.55
N LEU A 213 17.63 -19.84 0.30
CA LEU A 213 16.85 -18.95 -0.56
C LEU A 213 15.35 -19.15 -0.31
N LEU A 214 14.65 -18.06 0.03
CA LEU A 214 13.20 -17.96 0.10
C LEU A 214 12.71 -17.21 -1.14
N PRO A 215 12.18 -17.91 -2.16
CA PRO A 215 11.81 -17.27 -3.42
C PRO A 215 10.56 -16.40 -3.26
N LEU A 216 10.59 -15.20 -3.86
CA LEU A 216 9.41 -14.34 -4.08
C LEU A 216 8.48 -14.19 -2.87
N ILE A 217 9.01 -13.84 -1.70
CA ILE A 217 8.23 -13.74 -0.45
C ILE A 217 8.09 -12.30 0.05
N PHE A 218 9.03 -11.42 -0.32
CA PHE A 218 9.11 -10.08 0.28
C PHE A 218 8.61 -8.99 -0.68
N PRO A 219 7.55 -8.24 -0.33
CA PRO A 219 7.13 -7.09 -1.13
C PRO A 219 8.09 -5.92 -0.91
N LYS A 220 8.68 -5.39 -1.99
CA LYS A 220 9.56 -4.20 -1.87
C LYS A 220 8.79 -2.90 -1.77
N PHE A 221 7.64 -2.86 -2.45
CA PHE A 221 6.73 -1.72 -2.51
C PHE A 221 5.33 -2.18 -2.10
N LEU A 222 4.84 -1.66 -0.99
CA LEU A 222 3.53 -2.02 -0.44
C LEU A 222 2.69 -0.76 -0.32
N LYS A 223 1.47 -0.82 -0.85
CA LYS A 223 0.46 0.22 -0.72
C LYS A 223 -0.57 -0.20 0.32
N ILE A 224 -1.01 0.73 1.15
CA ILE A 224 -2.17 0.54 2.03
C ILE A 224 -3.28 1.47 1.53
N ASP A 225 -4.42 0.89 1.15
CA ASP A 225 -5.57 1.70 0.75
C ASP A 225 -6.25 2.41 1.93
N LYS A 226 -7.25 3.24 1.62
CA LYS A 226 -7.99 4.01 2.65
C LYS A 226 -8.71 3.11 3.65
N GLU A 227 -9.09 1.90 3.23
CA GLU A 227 -9.75 0.88 4.03
C GLU A 227 -8.76 0.05 4.88
N GLY A 228 -7.45 0.25 4.70
CA GLY A 228 -6.37 -0.47 5.36
C GLY A 228 -6.11 -1.85 4.75
N ARG A 229 -6.42 -2.05 3.48
CA ARG A 229 -6.08 -3.27 2.74
C ARG A 229 -4.69 -3.11 2.10
N PRO A 230 -3.78 -4.06 2.32
CA PRO A 230 -2.47 -4.04 1.70
C PRO A 230 -2.56 -4.50 0.23
N GLU A 231 -1.81 -3.84 -0.64
CA GLU A 231 -1.67 -4.17 -2.06
C GLU A 231 -0.19 -4.09 -2.44
N VAL A 232 0.36 -5.14 -3.05
CA VAL A 232 1.76 -5.14 -3.51
C VAL A 232 1.85 -4.44 -4.85
N LEU A 233 2.76 -3.46 -4.95
CA LEU A 233 2.93 -2.67 -6.16
C LEU A 233 3.94 -3.32 -7.11
N SER A 234 3.59 -3.37 -8.39
CA SER A 234 4.47 -3.83 -9.46
C SER A 234 5.30 -2.67 -10.01
N MET A 235 6.23 -2.17 -9.20
CA MET A 235 7.15 -1.09 -9.61
C MET A 235 8.42 -1.61 -10.29
N MET A 236 8.57 -2.92 -10.44
CA MET A 236 9.75 -3.53 -11.03
C MET A 236 9.29 -4.33 -12.25
N GLU A 237 10.04 -4.25 -13.35
CA GLU A 237 9.79 -5.09 -14.52
C GLU A 237 11.00 -5.96 -14.77
N HIS A 238 10.79 -7.28 -14.88
CA HIS A 238 11.84 -8.17 -15.32
C HIS A 238 12.21 -7.80 -16.76
N ILE A 239 13.40 -7.23 -16.93
CA ILE A 239 13.94 -6.96 -18.26
C ILE A 239 14.32 -8.31 -18.86
N GLU A 240 13.42 -8.92 -19.62
CA GLU A 240 13.75 -10.03 -20.49
C GLU A 240 14.72 -9.51 -21.57
N VAL A 241 16.03 -9.58 -21.34
CA VAL A 241 17.07 -9.38 -22.39
C VAL A 241 16.94 -10.42 -23.52
N THR A 242 15.96 -11.34 -23.44
CA THR A 242 15.67 -12.34 -24.47
C THR A 242 14.21 -12.33 -24.96
N ARG A 243 13.55 -11.18 -25.03
CA ARG A 243 12.27 -11.06 -25.75
C ARG A 243 12.43 -10.89 -27.28
N ILE A 244 13.42 -11.57 -27.85
CA ILE A 244 13.42 -11.96 -29.27
C ILE A 244 13.27 -13.48 -29.23
N ILE A 245 12.12 -13.99 -29.65
CA ILE A 245 11.69 -15.41 -29.65
C ILE A 245 10.89 -15.83 -28.39
N HIS A 246 9.69 -15.29 -28.21
CA HIS A 246 8.48 -16.12 -28.34
C HIS A 246 7.22 -15.26 -28.36
N ASP A 247 6.71 -15.10 -29.57
CA ASP A 247 5.40 -14.53 -29.87
C ASP A 247 4.31 -15.56 -29.50
N LYS A 248 3.26 -15.08 -28.83
CA LYS A 248 1.88 -15.60 -28.74
C LYS A 248 1.68 -17.10 -28.48
N ASN A 249 1.12 -17.42 -27.32
CA ASN A 249 -0.17 -18.14 -27.18
C ASN A 249 -0.38 -18.57 -25.73
N GLN A 250 -1.33 -17.93 -25.03
CA GLN A 250 -2.45 -18.59 -24.32
C GLN A 250 -3.05 -17.62 -23.30
N SER A 251 -4.16 -17.01 -23.71
CA SER A 251 -5.21 -16.55 -22.81
C SER A 251 -5.90 -17.77 -22.20
N LEU A 252 -5.87 -17.90 -20.87
CA LEU A 252 -6.71 -18.81 -20.11
C LEU A 252 -7.41 -17.98 -19.03
N ASP A 253 -8.71 -17.77 -19.26
CA ASP A 253 -9.66 -17.19 -18.32
C ASP A 253 -9.88 -18.12 -17.12
N GLY A 254 -9.99 -17.53 -15.92
CA GLY A 254 -10.60 -18.14 -14.75
C GLY A 254 -9.62 -18.72 -13.73
N ALA A 255 -9.07 -17.86 -12.87
CA ALA A 255 -8.51 -18.25 -11.58
C ALA A 255 -9.15 -17.35 -10.51
N ASP A 256 -9.61 -17.97 -9.43
CA ASP A 256 -10.07 -17.27 -8.22
C ASP A 256 -8.94 -16.35 -7.71
N ASP A 257 -9.31 -15.16 -7.20
CA ASP A 257 -8.41 -14.07 -6.77
C ASP A 257 -7.40 -14.47 -5.65
N ASP A 258 -7.50 -15.69 -5.11
CA ASP A 258 -6.72 -16.16 -3.96
C ASP A 258 -5.46 -16.99 -4.32
N ASP A 259 -5.28 -17.41 -5.59
CA ASP A 259 -4.13 -18.24 -6.03
C ASP A 259 -3.37 -17.62 -7.23
N VAL A 260 -3.06 -16.32 -7.15
CA VAL A 260 -2.14 -15.69 -8.12
C VAL A 260 -0.71 -16.15 -7.82
N PRO A 261 -0.01 -16.83 -8.75
CA PRO A 261 1.37 -17.23 -8.52
C PRO A 261 2.23 -16.00 -8.20
N PRO A 262 3.20 -16.11 -7.27
CA PRO A 262 4.00 -14.99 -6.84
C PRO A 262 4.74 -14.39 -8.05
N ASP A 263 4.50 -13.10 -8.30
CA ASP A 263 5.02 -12.39 -9.47
C ASP A 263 6.44 -11.86 -9.18
N PRO A 264 7.47 -12.23 -9.97
CA PRO A 264 8.83 -11.72 -9.79
C PRO A 264 8.96 -10.20 -9.96
N ASN A 265 7.95 -9.55 -10.53
CA ASN A 265 7.88 -8.10 -10.67
C ASN A 265 7.37 -7.38 -9.41
N LYS A 266 6.78 -8.13 -8.46
CA LYS A 266 6.16 -7.61 -7.24
C LYS A 266 6.89 -8.02 -5.97
N LEU A 267 7.45 -9.23 -5.97
CA LEU A 267 8.03 -9.86 -4.80
C LEU A 267 9.51 -10.15 -5.03
N ARG A 268 10.28 -10.10 -3.95
CA ARG A 268 11.72 -10.36 -3.94
C ARG A 268 12.06 -11.62 -3.17
N ASN A 269 13.21 -12.19 -3.51
CA ASN A 269 13.80 -13.29 -2.79
C ASN A 269 14.43 -12.78 -1.50
N LEU A 270 14.33 -13.58 -0.43
CA LEU A 270 15.06 -13.38 0.80
C LEU A 270 16.08 -14.48 0.99
N LEU A 271 17.19 -14.12 1.62
CA LEU A 271 18.23 -15.04 2.06
C LEU A 271 18.13 -15.17 3.58
N LEU A 272 17.96 -16.40 4.04
CA LEU A 272 17.82 -16.75 5.44
C LEU A 272 19.09 -17.47 5.92
N THR A 273 19.62 -17.05 7.06
CA THR A 273 20.75 -17.71 7.72
C THR A 273 20.47 -17.92 9.20
N LEU A 274 20.97 -19.02 9.75
CA LEU A 274 20.88 -19.30 11.17
C LEU A 274 22.22 -19.04 11.84
N ARG A 275 22.24 -18.12 12.81
CA ARG A 275 23.41 -17.83 13.66
C ARG A 275 23.22 -18.48 15.04
N ARG A 276 24.29 -19.01 15.60
CA ARG A 276 24.37 -19.77 16.85
C ARG A 276 25.62 -19.35 17.62
N SER A 277 25.41 -18.67 18.73
CA SER A 277 26.47 -18.43 19.72
C SER A 277 26.07 -19.11 21.03
N LYS A 278 25.73 -18.33 22.07
CA LYS A 278 25.09 -18.85 23.30
C LYS A 278 23.60 -19.15 23.11
N ALA A 279 22.97 -18.44 22.19
CA ALA A 279 21.60 -18.64 21.72
C ALA A 279 21.62 -18.72 20.19
N ALA A 280 20.56 -19.25 19.60
CA ALA A 280 20.36 -19.27 18.16
C ALA A 280 19.38 -18.15 17.75
N TRP A 281 19.60 -17.51 16.62
CA TRP A 281 18.67 -16.56 16.02
C TRP A 281 18.78 -16.56 14.51
N TRP A 282 17.68 -16.28 13.84
CA TRP A 282 17.63 -16.15 12.40
C TRP A 282 18.03 -14.75 11.96
N GLN A 283 18.74 -14.68 10.84
CA GLN A 283 19.13 -13.44 10.18
C GLN A 283 18.62 -13.48 8.74
N LEU A 284 17.96 -12.39 8.35
CA LEU A 284 17.44 -12.16 7.01
C LEU A 284 18.31 -11.14 6.28
N SER A 285 18.40 -11.31 4.97
CA SER A 285 18.99 -10.37 4.04
C SER A 285 18.25 -10.43 2.71
N GLU A 286 18.12 -9.30 2.03
CA GLU A 286 17.62 -9.29 0.65
C GLU A 286 18.70 -9.83 -0.30
N GLU A 287 18.28 -10.39 -1.43
CA GLU A 287 19.21 -10.71 -2.51
C GLU A 287 19.71 -9.42 -3.16
N CYS A 288 20.97 -9.05 -2.90
CA CYS A 288 21.62 -7.86 -3.47
C CYS A 288 22.80 -8.24 -4.38
N THR A 289 22.65 -9.32 -5.15
CA THR A 289 23.72 -9.79 -6.01
C THR A 289 23.67 -9.06 -7.36
N ILE A 290 24.81 -9.03 -8.06
CA ILE A 290 24.89 -8.47 -9.43
C ILE A 290 24.07 -9.33 -10.44
N LEU A 291 23.66 -10.53 -10.03
CA LEU A 291 22.83 -11.44 -10.82
C LEU A 291 21.33 -11.09 -10.74
N ASP A 292 20.94 -10.27 -9.77
CA ASP A 292 19.57 -9.77 -9.65
C ASP A 292 19.41 -8.50 -10.50
N ASP A 293 18.85 -8.64 -11.71
CA ASP A 293 18.58 -7.53 -12.62
C ASP A 293 17.75 -6.44 -11.95
N ASN A 294 16.74 -6.84 -11.18
CA ASN A 294 15.83 -5.97 -10.46
C ASN A 294 16.58 -5.13 -9.42
N TYR A 295 17.56 -5.72 -8.73
CA TYR A 295 18.45 -4.99 -7.84
C TYR A 295 19.31 -3.98 -8.62
N VAL A 296 19.98 -4.42 -9.68
CA VAL A 296 20.93 -3.62 -10.46
C VAL A 296 20.26 -2.40 -11.09
N TYR A 297 19.12 -2.57 -11.73
CA TYR A 297 18.44 -1.51 -12.48
C TYR A 297 17.63 -0.56 -11.59
N TYR A 298 16.92 -1.07 -10.59
CA TYR A 298 15.95 -0.27 -9.83
C TYR A 298 16.39 0.05 -8.41
N LEU A 299 17.10 -0.85 -7.72
CA LEU A 299 17.29 -0.73 -6.27
C LEU A 299 18.67 -0.22 -5.86
N THR A 300 19.70 -0.36 -6.71
CA THR A 300 21.08 0.07 -6.38
C THR A 300 21.21 1.53 -6.00
N ASN A 301 20.51 2.42 -6.71
CA ASN A 301 20.58 3.88 -6.52
C ASN A 301 19.33 4.47 -5.86
N LEU A 302 18.48 3.62 -5.29
CA LEU A 302 17.23 4.03 -4.69
C LEU A 302 17.47 4.64 -3.30
N ALA A 303 16.92 5.83 -3.05
CA ALA A 303 17.08 6.53 -1.79
C ALA A 303 16.69 5.66 -0.58
N HIS A 304 17.58 5.60 0.41
CA HIS A 304 17.45 4.77 1.63
C HIS A 304 17.44 3.24 1.43
N ASN A 305 17.64 2.73 0.22
CA ASN A 305 17.81 1.28 0.04
C ASN A 305 19.19 0.85 0.58
N ASP A 306 19.20 -0.16 1.44
CA ASP A 306 20.41 -0.71 2.04
C ASP A 306 20.26 -2.23 2.11
N CYS A 307 21.30 -2.96 1.74
CA CYS A 307 21.31 -4.43 1.74
C CYS A 307 21.62 -5.02 3.12
N ASP A 308 22.15 -4.22 4.03
CA ASP A 308 22.38 -4.62 5.41
C ASP A 308 21.06 -4.67 6.22
N PHE A 309 20.00 -4.03 5.72
CA PHE A 309 18.68 -3.99 6.34
C PHE A 309 17.62 -4.56 5.40
N LEU A 310 16.49 -4.95 5.97
CA LEU A 310 15.32 -5.30 5.17
C LEU A 310 14.49 -4.04 4.99
N VAL A 311 14.40 -3.56 3.75
CA VAL A 311 13.84 -2.23 3.45
C VAL A 311 12.56 -2.37 2.64
N LEU A 312 11.46 -1.80 3.14
CA LEU A 312 10.16 -1.71 2.45
C LEU A 312 9.80 -0.24 2.22
N TYR A 313 9.29 0.07 1.03
CA TYR A 313 8.65 1.36 0.74
C TYR A 313 7.14 1.20 0.91
N LEU A 314 6.57 1.99 1.82
CA LEU A 314 5.16 1.98 2.15
C LEU A 314 4.50 3.23 1.56
N PHE A 315 3.41 3.03 0.81
CA PHE A 315 2.55 4.04 0.20
C PHE A 315 1.18 4.07 0.89
#